data_AF-A0A918RJH4-F1
#
_entry.id   AF-A0A918RJH4-F1
#
_cell.length_a   1.000
_cell.length_b   1.000
_cell.length_c   1.000
_cell.angle_alpha   90.00
_cell.angle_beta   90.00
_cell.angle_gamma   90.00
#
_symmetry.space_group_name_H-M   'P 1'
#
loop_
_entity.id
_entity.type
_entity.pdbx_description
1 polymer ?
#
loop_
_entity_poly.entity_id
_entity_poly.type
_entity_poly.pdbx_seq_one_letter_code
_entity_poly.pdbx_strand_id
1 'polypeptide(L)' 'MQDGDSVAVIKDLKIKGSSGVIKMGTKAKNIRVLDPEYVVDGHDIDCKLDGFGAMKLKSSVVKKL' A
#
# COMPACT_ATOMS: atom_id res chain seq x y z
N MET A 1 -0.45 -12.65 4.05
CA MET A 1 0.66 -11.73 3.72
C MET A 1 1.59 -11.74 4.91
N GLN A 2 2.90 -11.72 4.68
CA GLN A 2 3.88 -11.62 5.75
C GLN A 2 4.67 -10.33 5.57
N ASP A 3 5.22 -9.85 6.67
CA ASP A 3 6.18 -8.76 6.69
C ASP A 3 7.37 -9.06 5.76
N GLY A 4 7.75 -8.07 4.95
CA GLY A 4 8.82 -8.18 3.95
C GLY A 4 8.39 -8.66 2.55
N ASP A 5 7.13 -9.06 2.37
CA ASP A 5 6.60 -9.48 1.07
C ASP A 5 6.46 -8.30 0.07
N SER A 6 6.21 -8.61 -1.19
CA SER A 6 6.02 -7.60 -2.25
C SER A 6 4.62 -7.69 -2.84
N VAL A 7 3.99 -6.53 -3.04
CA VAL A 7 2.60 -6.45 -3.49
C VAL A 7 2.48 -5.49 -4.65
N ALA A 8 1.46 -5.68 -5.47
CA ALA A 8 1.10 -4.77 -6.52
C ALA A 8 -0.25 -4.13 -6.23
N VAL A 9 -0.37 -2.84 -6.52
CA VAL A 9 -1.65 -2.15 -6.46
C VAL A 9 -2.52 -2.62 -7.62
N ILE A 10 -3.77 -2.99 -7.34
CA ILE A 10 -4.69 -3.53 -8.37
C ILE A 10 -5.62 -2.49 -8.97
N LYS A 11 -5.53 -1.22 -8.55
CA LYS A 11 -6.34 -0.12 -9.07
C LYS A 11 -5.53 1.18 -9.05
N ASP A 12 -5.92 2.17 -9.84
CA ASP A 12 -5.34 3.49 -9.74
C ASP A 12 -5.82 4.18 -8.45
N LEU A 13 -4.88 4.63 -7.62
CA LEU A 13 -5.17 5.32 -6.37
C LEU A 13 -4.70 6.77 -6.48
N LYS A 14 -5.61 7.71 -6.29
CA LYS A 14 -5.27 9.13 -6.21
C LYS A 14 -4.85 9.48 -4.79
N ILE A 15 -3.66 10.03 -4.63
CA ILE A 15 -3.17 10.44 -3.30
C ILE A 15 -3.84 11.76 -2.92
N LYS A 16 -4.47 11.79 -1.75
CA LYS A 16 -5.04 13.03 -1.21
C LYS A 16 -3.88 13.90 -0.70
N GLY A 17 -3.78 15.14 -1.19
CA GLY A 17 -2.70 16.07 -0.82
C GLY A 17 -1.46 16.03 -1.74
N SER A 18 -1.50 15.27 -2.84
CA SER A 18 -0.48 15.31 -3.89
C SER A 18 -1.15 15.20 -5.26
N SER A 19 -0.54 15.80 -6.28
CA SER A 19 -1.03 15.69 -7.67
C SER A 19 -0.73 14.33 -8.31
N GLY A 20 -0.03 13.45 -7.60
CA GLY A 20 0.36 12.12 -8.05
C GLY A 20 -0.77 11.09 -7.96
N VAL A 21 -0.83 10.21 -8.96
CA VAL A 21 -1.69 9.03 -8.99
C VAL A 21 -0.80 7.80 -8.96
N ILE A 22 -1.04 6.89 -8.02
CA ILE A 22 -0.42 5.57 -8.00
C ILE A 22 -1.14 4.74 -9.03
N LYS A 23 -0.42 4.35 -10.08
CA LYS A 23 -1.01 3.56 -11.16
C LYS A 23 -1.24 2.12 -10.74
N MET A 24 -2.25 1.48 -11.32
CA MET A 24 -2.39 0.03 -11.26
C MET A 24 -1.08 -0.64 -11.70
N GLY A 25 -0.64 -1.66 -10.96
CA GLY A 25 0.62 -2.36 -11.20
C GLY A 25 1.84 -1.75 -10.48
N THR A 26 1.68 -0.61 -9.78
CA THR A 26 2.76 -0.07 -8.95
C THR A 26 3.16 -1.09 -7.89
N LYS A 27 4.46 -1.41 -7.81
CA LYS A 27 4.99 -2.36 -6.83
C LYS A 27 5.27 -1.66 -5.50
N ALA A 28 4.64 -2.15 -4.45
CA ALA A 28 4.97 -1.83 -3.07
C ALA A 28 5.88 -2.94 -2.52
N LYS A 29 7.01 -2.54 -1.95
CA LYS A 29 8.00 -3.43 -1.36
C LYS A 29 8.05 -3.22 0.14
N ASN A 30 8.58 -4.22 0.86
CA ASN A 30 8.73 -4.15 2.31
C ASN A 30 7.39 -3.90 3.00
N ILE A 31 6.37 -4.68 2.64
CA ILE A 31 5.07 -4.56 3.29
C ILE A 31 5.18 -4.96 4.76
N ARG A 32 4.38 -4.33 5.60
CA ARG A 32 4.15 -4.70 6.98
C ARG A 32 2.66 -4.66 7.24
N VAL A 33 2.10 -5.80 7.61
CA VAL A 33 0.71 -5.86 8.04
C VAL A 33 0.67 -5.29 9.45
N LEU A 34 -0.16 -4.26 9.65
CA LEU A 34 -0.41 -3.66 10.95
C LEU A 34 -1.46 -4.50 11.67
N ASP A 35 -1.28 -4.68 12.97
CA ASP A 35 -2.29 -5.32 13.81
C ASP A 35 -3.61 -4.54 13.75
N PRO A 36 -4.77 -5.23 13.87
CA PRO A 36 -6.09 -4.61 13.81
C PRO A 36 -6.28 -3.44 14.79
N GLU A 37 -5.53 -3.42 15.89
CA GLU A 37 -5.51 -2.34 16.88
C GLU A 37 -4.92 -1.02 16.33
N TYR A 38 -4.03 -1.08 15.34
CA TYR A 38 -3.38 0.09 14.72
C TYR A 38 -3.98 0.45 13.35
N VAL A 39 -5.08 -0.20 12.96
CA VAL A 39 -5.75 0.06 11.68
C VAL A 39 -6.54 1.36 11.79
N VAL A 40 -6.06 2.38 11.10
CA VAL A 40 -6.75 3.67 10.99
C VAL A 40 -7.46 3.73 9.64
N ASP A 41 -8.77 3.94 9.66
CA ASP A 41 -9.59 4.11 8.44
C ASP A 41 -9.50 2.92 7.46
N GLY A 42 -9.24 1.71 7.98
CA GLY A 42 -9.07 0.50 7.17
C GLY A 42 -7.76 0.41 6.41
N HIS A 43 -6.73 1.18 6.77
CA HIS A 43 -5.38 1.05 6.21
C HIS A 43 -4.54 0.11 7.08
N ASP A 44 -4.56 -1.17 6.71
CA ASP A 44 -3.92 -2.27 7.43
C ASP A 44 -2.52 -2.63 6.93
N ILE A 45 -2.07 -2.08 5.80
CA ILE A 45 -0.77 -2.42 5.21
C ILE A 45 0.10 -1.17 5.16
N ASP A 46 1.19 -1.16 5.91
CA ASP A 46 2.27 -0.18 5.73
C ASP A 46 3.22 -0.71 4.66
N CYS A 47 3.56 0.09 3.67
CA CYS A 47 4.44 -0.33 2.59
C CYS A 47 5.27 0.83 2.05
N LYS A 48 6.31 0.51 1.28
CA LYS A 48 7.10 1.53 0.60
C LYS A 48 6.92 1.42 -0.92
N LEU A 49 6.46 2.51 -1.53
CA LEU A 49 6.30 2.65 -2.96
C LEU A 49 7.52 3.35 -3.55
N ASP A 50 8.02 2.82 -4.66
CA ASP A 50 9.11 3.43 -5.42
C ASP A 50 8.64 4.76 -6.02
N GLY A 51 9.35 5.85 -5.74
CA GLY A 51 9.00 7.21 -6.17
C GLY A 51 8.01 7.98 -5.29
N PHE A 52 7.26 7.31 -4.40
CA PHE A 52 6.32 7.98 -3.46
C PHE A 52 6.74 7.90 -2.00
N GLY A 53 7.54 6.90 -1.60
CA GLY A 53 7.98 6.72 -0.23
C GLY A 53 7.07 5.79 0.59
N ALA A 54 7.05 5.97 1.91
CA ALA A 54 6.25 5.14 2.80
C ALA A 54 4.77 5.54 2.73
N MET A 55 3.90 4.55 2.55
CA MET A 55 2.47 4.75 2.41
C MET A 55 1.69 3.61 3.06
N LYS A 56 0.57 3.97 3.69
CA LYS A 56 -0.39 3.00 4.21
C LYS A 56 -1.45 2.72 3.15
N LEU A 57 -1.67 1.46 2.84
CA LEU A 57 -2.65 0.96 1.88
C LEU A 57 -3.60 -0.02 2.58
N LYS A 58 -4.75 -0.21 1.97
CA LYS A 58 -5.73 -1.22 2.39
C LYS A 58 -5.47 -2.54 1.67
N SER A 59 -5.58 -3.66 2.35
CA SER A 59 -5.50 -5.02 1.74
C SER A 59 -6.43 -5.21 0.55
N SER A 60 -7.56 -4.50 0.50
CA SER A 60 -8.54 -4.58 -0.60
C SER A 60 -8.07 -3.96 -1.93
N VAL A 61 -7.07 -3.07 -1.91
CA VAL A 61 -6.55 -2.39 -3.11
C VAL A 61 -5.18 -2.88 -3.55
N VAL A 62 -4.63 -3.88 -2.85
CA VAL A 62 -3.36 -4.51 -3.19
C VAL A 62 -3.55 -6.01 -3.39
N LYS A 63 -2.68 -6.62 -4.17
CA LYS A 63 -2.60 -8.07 -4.35
C LYS A 63 -1.16 -8.51 -4.17
N LYS A 64 -0.97 -9.64 -3.51
CA LYS A 64 0.34 -10.28 -3.41
C LYS A 64 0.84 -10.64 -4.82
N LEU A 65 2.11 -10.33 -5.10
CA LEU A 65 2.80 -10.73 -6.31
C LEU A 65 3.29 -12.18 -6.22
#